data_AF-A0A3D4H0V9-F1
#
_entry.id   AF-A0A3D4H0V9-F1
#
_cell.length_a   1.000
_cell.length_b   1.000
_cell.length_c   1.000
_cell.angle_alpha   90.00
_cell.angle_beta   90.00
_cell.angle_gamma   90.00
#
_symmetry.space_group_name_H-M   'P 1'
#
loop_
_entity.id
_entity.type
_entity.pdbx_description
1 polymer ?
#
loop_
_entity_poly.entity_id
_entity_poly.type
_entity_poly.pdbx_seq_one_letter_code
_entity_poly.pdbx_strand_id
1 'polypeptide(L)' 'MTYYERSQTPTLILHGGRDQDVPVKQSHLFFRAPNEKGVPTELIIYPRKFHAVVERDHILDMSHRVIGWQDTSNREIRL' A
#
# COMPACT_ATOMS: atom_id res chain seq x y z
N MET A 1 -8.75 -6.99 -12.46
CA MET A 1 -9.42 -6.57 -11.21
C MET A 1 -10.85 -6.12 -11.52
N THR A 2 -11.84 -6.52 -10.73
CA THR A 2 -13.27 -6.40 -11.09
C THR A 2 -14.08 -5.38 -10.26
N TYR A 3 -13.64 -4.98 -9.07
CA TYR A 3 -14.45 -4.15 -8.14
C TYR A 3 -13.73 -2.95 -7.53
N TYR A 4 -12.53 -2.67 -7.99
CA TYR A 4 -11.64 -1.66 -7.40
C TYR A 4 -12.21 -0.24 -7.43
N GLU A 5 -13.08 0.03 -8.40
CA GLU A 5 -13.82 1.29 -8.51
C GLU A 5 -14.71 1.57 -7.28
N ARG A 6 -15.02 0.55 -6.48
CA ARG A 6 -15.85 0.70 -5.28
C ARG A 6 -15.03 1.02 -4.02
N SER A 7 -13.69 1.03 -4.10
CA SER A 7 -12.83 1.36 -2.98
C SER A 7 -12.99 2.83 -2.60
N GLN A 8 -13.49 3.09 -1.39
CA GLN A 8 -13.65 4.43 -0.81
C GLN A 8 -12.82 4.62 0.46
N THR A 9 -12.25 3.53 0.99
CA THR A 9 -11.45 3.55 2.21
C THR A 9 -10.02 3.99 1.91
N PRO A 10 -9.45 4.92 2.69
CA PRO A 10 -8.02 5.20 2.65
C PRO A 10 -7.19 3.91 2.69
N THR A 11 -6.31 3.71 1.71
CA THR A 11 -5.56 2.44 1.57
C THR A 11 -4.04 2.66 1.46
N LEU A 12 -3.27 2.01 2.33
CA LEU A 12 -1.82 1.85 2.19
C LEU A 12 -1.52 0.49 1.55
N ILE A 13 -0.70 0.50 0.50
CA ILE A 13 -0.24 -0.69 -0.23
C ILE A 13 1.28 -0.82 -0.07
N LEU A 14 1.72 -1.96 0.44
CA LEU A 14 3.14 -2.29 0.68
C LEU A 14 3.48 -3.54 -0.13
N HIS A 15 4.51 -3.49 -0.99
CA HIS A 15 4.84 -4.64 -1.85
C HIS A 15 6.35 -4.80 -2.05
N GLY A 16 6.83 -6.04 -2.12
CA GLY A 16 8.18 -6.36 -2.60
C GLY A 16 8.34 -6.25 -4.12
N GLY A 17 9.30 -5.46 -4.59
CA GLY A 17 9.54 -5.27 -6.03
C GLY A 17 9.99 -6.51 -6.80
N ARG A 18 10.42 -7.57 -6.09
CA ARG A 18 10.85 -8.86 -6.64
C ARG A 18 9.95 -10.01 -6.20
N ASP A 19 8.75 -9.72 -5.69
CA ASP A 19 7.79 -10.75 -5.32
C ASP A 19 7.42 -11.61 -6.54
N GLN A 20 7.74 -12.91 -6.44
CA GLN A 20 7.50 -13.91 -7.48
C GLN A 20 6.16 -14.63 -7.28
N ASP A 21 5.62 -14.61 -6.06
CA ASP A 21 4.35 -15.23 -5.73
C ASP A 21 3.21 -14.31 -6.17
N VAL A 22 3.38 -13.00 -5.92
CA VAL A 22 2.43 -11.95 -6.29
C VAL A 22 3.15 -10.87 -7.11
N PRO A 23 3.00 -10.84 -8.45
CA PRO A 23 3.67 -9.85 -9.28
C PRO A 23 3.31 -8.41 -8.91
N VAL A 24 4.31 -7.55 -8.75
CA VAL A 24 4.16 -6.13 -8.35
C VAL A 24 3.19 -5.32 -9.22
N LYS A 25 3.01 -5.73 -10.48
CA LYS A 25 2.04 -5.14 -11.41
C LYS A 25 0.62 -5.13 -10.84
N GLN A 26 0.24 -6.10 -10.01
CA GLN A 26 -1.08 -6.13 -9.37
C GLN A 26 -1.28 -4.93 -8.44
N SER A 27 -0.27 -4.56 -7.66
CA SER A 27 -0.34 -3.40 -6.76
C SER A 27 -0.36 -2.08 -7.52
N HIS A 28 0.39 -1.97 -8.63
CA HIS A 28 0.27 -0.81 -9.52
C HIS A 28 -1.13 -0.67 -10.11
N LEU A 29 -1.73 -1.78 -10.55
CA LEU A 29 -3.10 -1.78 -11.09
C LEU A 29 -4.11 -1.39 -10.01
N PHE A 30 -3.94 -1.85 -8.77
CA PHE A 30 -4.87 -1.54 -7.70
C PHE A 30 -4.75 -0.10 -7.20
N PHE A 31 -3.53 0.40 -7.03
CA PHE A 31 -3.28 1.78 -6.61
C PHE A 31 -4.00 2.81 -7.50
N ARG A 32 -3.98 2.58 -8.82
CA ARG A 32 -4.42 3.56 -9.81
C ARG A 32 -5.82 4.11 -9.55
N ALA A 33 -6.76 3.25 -9.20
CA ALA A 33 -8.16 3.63 -9.22
C ALA A 33 -8.69 4.38 -7.99
N PRO A 34 -8.45 3.96 -6.73
CA PRO A 34 -8.79 4.80 -5.60
C PRO A 34 -8.00 6.12 -5.65
N ASN A 35 -6.74 6.10 -6.11
CA ASN A 35 -5.94 7.31 -6.32
C ASN A 35 -6.56 8.27 -7.35
N GLU A 36 -6.97 7.78 -8.53
CA GLU A 36 -7.65 8.59 -9.56
C GLU A 36 -8.99 9.16 -9.07
N LYS A 37 -9.62 8.53 -8.06
CA LYS A 37 -10.85 9.00 -7.40
C LYS A 37 -10.62 10.00 -6.27
N GLY A 38 -9.36 10.32 -5.96
CA GLY A 38 -9.02 11.17 -4.82
C GLY A 38 -9.21 10.49 -3.47
N VAL A 39 -9.39 9.16 -3.42
CA VAL A 39 -9.37 8.42 -2.17
C VAL A 39 -7.91 8.37 -1.70
N PRO A 40 -7.59 8.80 -0.46
CA PRO A 40 -6.23 8.78 0.04
C PRO A 40 -5.61 7.39 -0.11
N THR A 41 -4.61 7.27 -0.97
CA THR A 41 -3.99 5.98 -1.29
C THR A 41 -2.49 6.17 -1.40
N GLU A 42 -1.73 5.29 -0.76
CA GLU A 42 -0.27 5.24 -0.89
C GLU A 42 0.18 3.88 -1.42
N LEU A 43 1.19 3.87 -2.29
CA LEU A 43 1.86 2.66 -2.76
C LEU A 43 3.36 2.76 -2.54
N ILE A 44 3.89 1.83 -1.75
CA ILE A 44 5.31 1.72 -1.45
C ILE A 44 5.84 0.39 -1.96
N ILE A 45 6.87 0.48 -2.80
CA ILE A 45 7.57 -0.68 -3.36
C ILE A 45 8.95 -0.81 -2.71
N TYR A 46 9.21 -1.96 -2.11
CA TYR A 46 10.53 -2.30 -1.59
C TYR A 46 11.33 -3.05 -2.67
N PRO A 47 12.20 -2.39 -3.45
CA PRO A 47 12.71 -2.91 -4.72
C PRO A 47 13.55 -4.19 -4.59
N ARG A 48 14.12 -4.45 -3.40
CA ARG A 48 14.95 -5.62 -3.12
C ARG A 48 14.21 -6.73 -2.36
N LYS A 49 12.89 -6.63 -2.19
CA LYS A 49 12.09 -7.60 -1.41
C LYS A 49 11.28 -8.51 -2.31
N PHE A 50 11.23 -9.78 -1.91
CA PHE A 50 10.35 -10.81 -2.45
C PHE A 50 9.02 -10.73 -1.69
N HIS A 51 8.34 -11.86 -1.50
CA HIS A 51 7.08 -11.91 -0.76
C HIS A 51 7.25 -11.48 0.72
N ALA A 52 8.32 -11.92 1.38
CA ALA A 52 8.62 -11.55 2.76
C ALA A 52 9.55 -10.33 2.85
N VAL A 53 9.23 -9.39 3.74
CA VAL A 53 10.09 -8.26 4.12
C VAL A 53 10.96 -8.68 5.30
N VAL A 54 12.23 -9.04 5.05
CA VAL A 54 13.13 -9.60 6.08
C VAL A 54 14.31 -8.70 6.47
N GLU A 55 14.59 -7.65 5.70
CA GLU A 55 15.67 -6.72 6.03
C GLU A 55 15.20 -5.73 7.08
N ARG A 56 15.97 -5.61 8.16
CA ARG A 56 15.63 -4.79 9.34
C ARG A 56 15.17 -3.39 8.97
N ASP A 57 15.90 -2.68 8.12
CA ASP A 57 15.58 -1.29 7.79
C ASP A 57 14.24 -1.17 7.05
N HIS A 58 13.94 -2.13 6.18
CA HIS A 58 12.64 -2.17 5.49
C HIS A 58 11.51 -2.60 6.43
N ILE A 59 11.77 -3.47 7.40
CA ILE A 59 10.79 -3.79 8.45
C ILE A 59 10.47 -2.54 9.27
N LEU A 60 11.49 -1.80 9.69
CA LEU A 60 11.32 -0.57 10.48
C LEU A 60 10.56 0.51 9.70
N ASP A 61 10.95 0.77 8.45
CA ASP A 61 10.22 1.71 7.57
C ASP A 61 8.76 1.26 7.36
N MET A 62 8.52 -0.02 7.09
CA MET A 62 7.18 -0.58 6.95
C MET A 62 6.34 -0.39 8.22
N SER A 63 6.91 -0.68 9.40
CA SER A 63 6.23 -0.47 10.68
C SER A 63 5.87 1.01 10.91
N HIS A 64 6.80 1.93 10.65
CA HIS A 64 6.51 3.36 10.79
C HIS A 64 5.41 3.83 9.84
N ARG A 65 5.39 3.33 8.60
CA ARG A 65 4.33 3.66 7.63
C ARG A 65 2.98 3.13 8.05
N VAL A 66 2.90 1.89 8.53
CA VAL A 66 1.64 1.29 9.00
C VAL A 66 1.07 2.11 10.16
N ILE A 67 1.90 2.45 11.15
CA ILE A 67 1.47 3.26 12.30
C ILE A 67 1.05 4.66 11.84
N GLY A 68 1.89 5.34 11.06
CA GLY A 68 1.61 6.68 10.55
C GLY A 68 0.33 6.73 9.71
N TRP A 69 0.12 5.74 8.85
CA TRP A 69 -1.10 5.63 8.03
C TRP A 69 -2.35 5.41 8.87
N GLN A 70 -2.26 4.59 9.92
CA GLN A 70 -3.38 4.38 10.84
C GLN A 70 -3.77 5.67 11.55
N ASP A 71 -2.78 6.46 11.97
CA ASP A 71 -2.99 7.73 12.65
C ASP A 71 -3.61 8.79 11.74
N THR A 72 -3.12 8.94 10.50
CA THR A 72 -3.66 9.92 9.54
C THR A 72 -5.05 9.51 9.05
N SER A 73 -5.22 8.25 8.66
CA SER A 73 -6.51 7.76 8.14
C SER A 73 -7.64 7.83 9.18
N ASN A 74 -7.34 7.59 10.45
CA ASN A 74 -8.34 7.71 11.53
C ASN A 74 -8.79 9.15 11.78
N ARG A 75 -7.96 10.14 11.47
CA ARG A 75 -8.35 11.56 11.57
C ARG A 75 -9.27 11.95 10.42
N GLU A 76 -8.94 11.54 9.19
CA GLU A 76 -9.74 11.82 7.99
C GLU A 76 -11.13 11.16 8.03
N ILE A 77 -11.27 9.98 8.65
CA ILE A 77 -12.56 9.27 8.76
C ILE A 77 -13.49 9.92 9.81
N ARG A 78 -12.94 10.69 10.75
CA ARG A 78 -13.70 11.27 11.89
C ARG A 78 -14.16 12.71 11.66
N LEU A 79 -13.81 13.32 10.53
CA LEU A 79 -14.22 14.66 10.11
C LEU A 79 -15.32 14.58 9.05
#